data_AF-A0A3C1SZ77-F1
#
_entry.id   AF-A0A3C1SZ77-F1
#
_cell.length_a   1.000
_cell.length_b   1.000
_cell.length_c   1.000
_cell.angle_alpha   90.00
_cell.angle_beta   90.00
_cell.angle_gamma   90.00
#
_symmetry.space_group_name_H-M   'P 1'
#
loop_
_entity.id
_entity.type
_entity.pdbx_description
1 polymer ?
#
loop_
_entity_poly.entity_id
_entity_poly.type
_entity_poly.pdbx_seq_one_letter_code
_entity_poly.pdbx_strand_id
1 'polypeptide(L)'
;LFEVNFKKISRLIPLLPIISHHSIAKQTGEKDLHLFVEEKTPYTTTFILTHQIDSPAGSISRPDIKFKVYFDANLLEVISVCNETTLNTNHPFLAKCSDMDIQWELNTFIERWLDYCLSKYTPEQPLLAKSNSPSQGISWQTL
;
A
#
# COMPACT_ATOMS: atom_id res chain seq x y z
N LEU A 1 1.51 -16.42 8.06
CA LEU A 1 1.45 -15.53 6.88
C LEU A 1 1.26 -14.07 7.31
N PHE A 2 0.15 -13.73 7.95
CA PHE A 2 -0.17 -12.36 8.41
C PHE A 2 0.96 -11.68 9.23
N GLU A 3 1.51 -12.35 10.25
CA GLU A 3 2.65 -11.82 11.03
C GLU A 3 3.93 -11.65 10.19
N VAL A 4 4.15 -12.54 9.22
CA VAL A 4 5.31 -12.46 8.32
C VAL A 4 5.17 -11.22 7.44
N ASN A 5 3.98 -10.98 6.91
CA ASN A 5 3.66 -9.78 6.14
C ASN A 5 3.83 -8.52 6.98
N PHE A 6 3.39 -8.54 8.25
CA PHE A 6 3.61 -7.44 9.19
C PHE A 6 5.09 -7.12 9.39
N LYS A 7 5.92 -8.15 9.62
CA LYS A 7 7.37 -7.97 9.76
C LYS A 7 8.00 -7.40 8.50
N LYS A 8 7.57 -7.87 7.32
CA LYS A 8 8.06 -7.38 6.02
C LYS A 8 7.68 -5.93 5.76
N ILE A 9 6.42 -5.53 5.97
CA ILE A 9 6.00 -4.13 5.78
C ILE A 9 6.68 -3.20 6.79
N SER A 10 6.86 -3.63 8.04
CA SER A 10 7.53 -2.84 9.08
C SER A 10 9.02 -2.67 8.78
N ARG A 11 9.65 -3.65 8.12
CA ARG A 11 11.03 -3.52 7.64
C ARG A 11 11.12 -2.59 6.43
N LEU A 12 10.17 -2.67 5.51
CA LEU A 12 10.12 -1.82 4.32
C LEU A 12 9.83 -0.36 4.70
N ILE A 13 8.95 -0.15 5.68
CA ILE A 13 8.47 1.16 6.13
C ILE A 13 8.53 1.21 7.67
N PRO A 14 9.70 1.50 8.26
CA PRO A 14 9.86 1.50 9.72
C PRO A 14 8.97 2.48 10.47
N LEU A 15 8.57 3.58 9.81
CA LEU A 15 7.72 4.62 10.39
C LEU A 15 6.21 4.36 10.19
N LEU A 16 5.82 3.16 9.74
CA LEU A 16 4.42 2.81 9.44
C LEU A 16 3.41 3.21 10.53
N PRO A 17 3.68 3.00 11.85
CA PRO A 17 2.70 3.35 12.91
C PRO A 17 2.39 4.85 13.00
N ILE A 18 3.37 5.71 12.68
CA ILE A 18 3.21 7.16 12.79
C ILE A 18 2.71 7.81 11.50
N ILE A 19 2.72 7.10 10.37
CA ILE A 19 2.21 7.63 9.11
C ILE A 19 0.71 7.91 9.23
N SER A 20 0.33 9.13 8.89
CA SER A 20 -1.06 9.62 8.87
C SER A 20 -1.46 10.20 7.51
N HIS A 21 -0.52 10.25 6.55
CA HIS A 21 -0.69 10.93 5.27
C HIS A 21 -0.02 10.14 4.14
N HIS A 22 -0.30 10.56 2.91
CA HIS A 22 0.35 10.02 1.72
C HIS A 22 1.87 10.16 1.81
N SER A 23 2.54 9.04 1.59
CA SER A 23 3.99 8.88 1.70
C SER A 23 4.54 8.22 0.44
N ILE A 24 5.73 8.63 0.00
CA ILE A 24 6.36 8.11 -1.22
C ILE A 24 7.77 7.61 -0.92
N ALA A 25 8.02 6.34 -1.25
CA ALA A 25 9.35 5.75 -1.31
C ALA A 25 9.90 5.96 -2.72
N LYS A 26 11.08 6.57 -2.80
CA LYS A 26 11.82 6.73 -4.04
C LYS A 26 13.04 5.83 -3.99
N GLN A 27 13.43 5.30 -5.14
CA GLN A 27 14.66 4.54 -5.30
C GLN A 27 15.16 4.77 -6.71
N THR A 28 16.45 5.05 -6.87
CA THR A 28 17.05 5.24 -8.19
C THR A 28 16.88 3.99 -9.05
N GLY A 29 16.26 4.14 -10.22
CA GLY A 29 16.04 3.06 -11.18
C GLY A 29 14.75 2.27 -10.98
N GLU A 30 13.97 2.56 -9.94
CA GLU A 30 12.68 1.94 -9.67
C GLU A 30 11.55 2.98 -9.76
N LYS A 31 10.31 2.51 -9.85
CA LYS A 31 9.15 3.41 -9.85
C LYS A 31 8.89 3.93 -8.44
N ASP A 32 8.23 5.09 -8.33
CA ASP A 32 7.84 5.60 -7.02
C ASP A 32 6.85 4.62 -6.37
N LEU A 33 7.10 4.24 -5.12
CA LEU A 33 6.22 3.39 -4.31
C LEU A 33 5.39 4.30 -3.38
N HIS A 34 4.09 4.32 -3.61
CA HIS A 34 3.16 5.19 -2.91
C HIS A 34 2.45 4.40 -1.82
N LEU A 35 2.40 4.98 -0.61
CA LEU A 35 1.60 4.50 0.50
C LEU A 35 0.57 5.57 0.88
N PHE A 36 -0.71 5.26 0.72
CA PHE A 36 -1.82 6.09 1.15
C PHE A 36 -2.42 5.55 2.45
N VAL A 37 -2.90 6.46 3.31
CA VAL A 37 -3.69 6.12 4.49
C VAL A 37 -5.16 6.33 4.14
N GLU A 38 -5.96 5.28 4.22
CA GLU A 38 -7.40 5.36 3.95
C GLU A 38 -8.19 5.56 5.26
N GLU A 39 -7.85 4.79 6.30
CA GLU A 39 -8.51 4.85 7.59
C GLU A 39 -7.50 4.60 8.71
N LYS A 40 -7.56 5.40 9.78
CA LYS A 40 -6.69 5.23 10.96
C LYS A 40 -7.54 5.22 12.24
N THR A 41 -7.36 4.19 13.03
CA THR A 41 -7.97 4.00 14.36
C THR A 41 -6.86 3.85 15.41
N PRO A 42 -7.17 3.76 16.72
CA PRO A 42 -6.14 3.65 17.75
C PRO A 42 -5.21 2.44 17.61
N TYR A 43 -5.71 1.32 17.08
CA TYR A 43 -4.96 0.05 17.01
C TYR A 43 -4.77 -0.47 15.59
N THR A 44 -5.51 0.07 14.62
CA THR A 44 -5.44 -0.40 13.23
C THR A 44 -5.33 0.76 12.24
N THR A 45 -4.70 0.50 11.10
CA THR A 45 -4.68 1.44 9.98
C THR A 45 -4.85 0.69 8.67
N THR A 46 -5.74 1.18 7.82
CA THR A 46 -5.95 0.70 6.46
C THR A 46 -5.11 1.54 5.51
N PHE A 47 -4.26 0.87 4.74
CA PHE A 47 -3.36 1.48 3.78
C PHE A 47 -3.66 1.00 2.37
N ILE A 48 -3.20 1.80 1.40
CA ILE A 48 -3.10 1.41 0.00
C ILE A 48 -1.65 1.55 -0.44
N LEU A 49 -1.06 0.48 -0.98
CA LEU A 49 0.31 0.46 -1.49
C LEU A 49 0.31 0.22 -3.00
N THR A 50 0.96 1.12 -3.75
CA THR A 50 0.96 1.04 -5.22
C THR A 50 2.18 1.69 -5.88
N HIS A 51 2.54 1.25 -7.09
CA HIS A 51 3.41 2.06 -7.96
C HIS A 51 2.55 2.93 -8.87
N GLN A 52 2.93 4.20 -8.99
CA GLN A 52 2.38 5.07 -10.03
C GLN A 52 3.24 4.97 -11.29
N ILE A 53 2.60 4.62 -12.40
CA ILE A 53 3.22 4.48 -13.71
C ILE A 53 2.61 5.53 -14.62
N ASP A 54 3.41 6.52 -15.00
CA ASP A 54 3.00 7.49 -16.02
C ASP A 54 2.82 6.78 -17.36
N SER A 55 1.63 6.90 -17.94
CA SER A 55 1.33 6.45 -19.30
C SER A 55 0.81 7.62 -20.14
N PRO A 56 0.88 7.53 -21.49
CA PRO A 56 0.31 8.55 -22.37
C PRO A 56 -1.20 8.79 -22.16
N ALA A 57 -1.91 7.81 -21.59
CA ALA A 57 -3.33 7.87 -21.29
C ALA A 57 -3.65 8.31 -19.84
N GLY A 58 -2.63 8.63 -19.02
CA GLY A 58 -2.76 8.99 -17.61
C GLY A 58 -1.88 8.13 -16.69
N SER A 59 -1.82 8.48 -15.39
CA SER A 59 -1.10 7.68 -14.39
C SER A 59 -1.89 6.40 -14.06
N ILE A 60 -1.22 5.26 -14.11
CA ILE A 60 -1.75 3.95 -13.77
C ILE A 60 -1.17 3.50 -12.42
N SER A 61 -2.03 3.14 -11.47
CA SER A 61 -1.63 2.61 -10.17
C SER A 61 -1.68 1.09 -10.18
N ARG A 62 -0.53 0.41 -10.19
CA ARG A 62 -0.45 -1.07 -10.14
C ARG A 62 0.81 -1.58 -9.43
N PRO A 63 0.73 -2.66 -8.62
CA PRO A 63 -0.51 -3.22 -8.07
C PRO A 63 -1.14 -2.21 -7.09
N ASP A 64 -2.45 -2.19 -6.93
CA ASP A 64 -3.14 -1.29 -5.99
C ASP A 64 -3.60 -2.11 -4.78
N ILE A 65 -2.73 -2.29 -3.79
CA ILE A 65 -2.94 -3.26 -2.71
C ILE A 65 -3.52 -2.55 -1.50
N LYS A 66 -4.77 -2.87 -1.16
CA LYS A 66 -5.42 -2.40 0.06
C LYS A 66 -5.25 -3.42 1.17
N PHE A 67 -4.70 -3.00 2.30
CA PHE A 67 -4.49 -3.88 3.45
C PHE A 67 -4.69 -3.14 4.76
N LYS A 68 -5.05 -3.88 5.80
CA LYS A 68 -5.17 -3.40 7.17
C LYS A 68 -4.01 -3.92 8.00
N VAL A 69 -3.45 -3.04 8.81
CA VAL A 69 -2.43 -3.38 9.80
C VAL A 69 -3.06 -3.29 11.18
N TYR A 70 -2.87 -4.34 11.97
CA TYR A 70 -3.24 -4.42 13.38
C TYR A 70 -1.95 -4.32 14.20
N PHE A 71 -1.70 -3.15 14.79
CA PHE A 71 -0.44 -2.85 15.48
C PHE A 71 -0.33 -3.51 16.85
N ASP A 72 -1.46 -3.75 17.51
CA ASP A 72 -1.55 -4.48 18.77
C ASP A 72 -1.27 -5.97 18.60
N ALA A 73 -1.75 -6.56 17.50
CA ALA A 73 -1.58 -7.98 17.18
C ALA A 73 -0.35 -8.27 16.29
N ASN A 74 0.35 -7.25 15.79
CA ASN A 74 1.43 -7.39 14.81
C ASN A 74 1.01 -8.17 13.55
N LEU A 75 -0.17 -7.87 13.01
CA LEU A 75 -0.74 -8.54 11.83
C LEU A 75 -0.91 -7.57 10.66
N LEU A 76 -0.70 -8.08 9.45
CA LEU A 76 -1.12 -7.43 8.22
C LEU A 76 -2.09 -8.35 7.50
N GLU A 77 -3.24 -7.80 7.13
CA GLU A 77 -4.30 -8.48 6.41
C GLU A 77 -4.63 -7.75 5.11
N VAL A 78 -4.55 -8.44 3.97
CA VAL A 78 -4.98 -7.87 2.69
C VAL A 78 -6.49 -7.86 2.59
N ILE A 79 -7.04 -6.71 2.18
CA ILE A 79 -8.47 -6.52 1.91
C ILE A 79 -8.73 -6.70 0.42
N SER A 80 -7.91 -6.09 -0.45
CA SER A 80 -8.08 -6.18 -1.91
C SER A 80 -6.78 -5.90 -2.66
N VAL A 81 -6.75 -6.30 -3.93
CA VAL A 81 -5.70 -5.94 -4.90
C VAL A 81 -6.39 -5.40 -6.15
N CYS A 82 -5.94 -4.26 -6.68
CA CYS A 82 -6.41 -3.65 -7.93
C CYS A 82 -7.90 -3.28 -7.97
N ASN A 83 -8.54 -3.03 -6.82
CA ASN A 83 -10.01 -2.94 -6.68
C ASN A 83 -10.75 -4.18 -7.24
N GLU A 84 -10.05 -5.28 -7.45
CA GLU A 84 -10.57 -6.56 -7.92
C GLU A 84 -10.91 -7.46 -6.72
N THR A 85 -11.39 -6.90 -5.60
CA THR A 85 -12.05 -7.71 -4.54
C THR A 85 -13.25 -8.47 -5.09
N THR A 86 -13.78 -8.05 -6.24
CA THR A 86 -14.51 -8.95 -7.13
C THR A 86 -13.48 -9.73 -7.94
N LEU A 87 -12.87 -10.74 -7.32
CA LEU A 87 -12.21 -11.80 -8.07
C LEU A 87 -13.31 -12.44 -8.93
N ASN A 88 -13.45 -11.92 -10.14
CA ASN A 88 -14.14 -12.47 -11.29
C ASN A 88 -15.43 -13.25 -10.96
N THR A 89 -16.57 -12.56 -10.94
CA THR A 89 -17.92 -13.18 -10.93
C THR A 89 -18.13 -14.18 -12.08
N ASN A 90 -17.24 -14.18 -13.08
CA ASN A 90 -17.24 -15.06 -14.25
C ASN A 90 -16.07 -16.06 -14.28
N HIS A 91 -15.27 -16.23 -13.22
CA HIS A 91 -14.27 -17.31 -13.18
C HIS A 91 -14.94 -18.58 -12.66
N PRO A 92 -15.07 -19.64 -13.46
CA PRO A 92 -15.74 -20.87 -13.04
C PRO A 92 -15.05 -21.59 -11.87
N PHE A 93 -13.83 -21.18 -11.51
CA PHE A 93 -13.09 -21.71 -10.36
C PHE A 93 -13.33 -20.94 -9.05
N LEU A 94 -13.63 -19.63 -9.11
CA LEU A 94 -13.78 -18.78 -7.91
C LEU A 94 -15.15 -18.95 -7.24
N ALA A 95 -16.18 -19.36 -7.98
CA ALA A 95 -17.47 -19.78 -7.41
C ALA A 95 -17.37 -21.02 -6.48
N LYS A 96 -16.19 -21.65 -6.39
CA LYS A 96 -15.90 -22.83 -5.55
C LYS A 96 -14.84 -22.60 -4.48
N CYS A 97 -14.20 -21.43 -4.44
CA CYS A 97 -13.19 -21.12 -3.43
C CYS A 97 -13.88 -20.64 -2.15
N SER A 98 -13.42 -21.12 -1.00
CA SER A 98 -13.86 -20.55 0.26
C SER A 98 -13.28 -19.15 0.44
N ASP A 99 -13.94 -18.30 1.23
CA ASP A 99 -13.40 -16.98 1.61
C ASP A 99 -11.99 -17.10 2.22
N MET A 100 -11.68 -18.25 2.84
CA MET A 100 -10.37 -18.56 3.40
C MET A 100 -9.29 -18.77 2.32
N ASP A 101 -9.63 -19.43 1.21
CA ASP A 101 -8.67 -19.67 0.12
C ASP A 101 -8.32 -18.34 -0.55
N ILE A 102 -9.33 -17.50 -0.81
CA ILE A 102 -9.13 -16.14 -1.36
C ILE A 102 -8.25 -15.32 -0.42
N GLN A 103 -8.53 -15.37 0.88
CA GLN A 103 -7.74 -14.62 1.86
C GLN A 103 -6.30 -15.10 1.92
N TRP A 104 -6.06 -16.40 1.78
CA TRP A 104 -4.72 -16.96 1.67
C TRP A 104 -3.99 -16.49 0.41
N GLU A 105 -4.65 -16.49 -0.75
CA GLU A 105 -4.08 -16.02 -2.01
C GLU A 105 -3.69 -14.55 -1.95
N LEU A 106 -4.59 -13.69 -1.45
CA LEU A 106 -4.34 -12.25 -1.30
C LEU A 106 -3.16 -11.98 -0.36
N ASN A 107 -3.12 -12.65 0.79
CA ASN A 107 -2.02 -12.48 1.74
C ASN A 107 -0.71 -13.08 1.24
N THR A 108 -0.76 -14.10 0.37
CA THR A 108 0.43 -14.64 -0.30
C THR A 108 0.93 -13.69 -1.38
N PHE A 109 0.01 -13.03 -2.10
CA PHE A 109 0.35 -12.02 -3.09
C PHE A 109 1.14 -10.87 -2.46
N ILE A 110 0.62 -10.26 -1.37
CA ILE A 110 1.35 -9.18 -0.72
C ILE A 110 2.67 -9.67 -0.12
N GLU A 111 2.75 -10.92 0.34
CA GLU A 111 3.99 -11.49 0.85
C GLU A 111 5.09 -11.44 -0.23
N ARG A 112 4.79 -11.95 -1.43
CA ARG A 112 5.72 -11.97 -2.56
C ARG A 112 6.02 -10.58 -3.07
N TRP A 113 5.03 -9.70 -3.05
CA TRP A 113 5.20 -8.30 -3.42
C TRP A 113 6.14 -7.55 -2.46
N LEU A 114 6.00 -7.77 -1.16
CA LEU A 114 6.89 -7.18 -0.16
C LEU A 114 8.32 -7.74 -0.27
N ASP A 115 8.49 -9.00 -0.65
CA ASP A 115 9.82 -9.54 -0.95
C ASP A 115 10.47 -8.81 -2.14
N TYR A 116 9.70 -8.56 -3.21
CA TYR A 116 10.15 -7.72 -4.32
C TYR A 116 10.54 -6.33 -3.81
N CYS A 117 9.65 -5.64 -3.10
CA CYS A 117 9.92 -4.29 -2.60
C CYS A 117 11.17 -4.25 -1.71
N LEU A 118 11.34 -5.21 -0.80
CA LEU A 118 12.50 -5.26 0.09
C LEU A 118 13.82 -5.53 -0.64
N SER A 119 13.78 -6.13 -1.84
CA SER A 119 14.97 -6.31 -2.69
C SER A 119 15.34 -5.05 -3.47
N LYS A 120 14.40 -4.11 -3.62
CA LYS A 120 14.53 -2.92 -4.48
C LYS A 120 14.67 -1.63 -3.71
N TYR A 121 13.84 -1.42 -2.69
CA TYR A 121 13.79 -0.21 -1.90
C TYR A 121 14.61 -0.38 -0.63
N THR A 122 15.60 0.48 -0.44
CA THR A 122 16.38 0.50 0.80
C THR A 122 15.70 1.41 1.83
N PRO A 123 15.53 0.99 3.10
CA PRO A 123 14.89 1.82 4.13
C PRO A 123 15.59 3.14 4.47
N GLU A 124 16.81 3.34 3.95
CA GLU A 124 17.66 4.51 4.22
C GLU A 124 17.18 5.80 3.55
N GLN A 125 16.22 5.72 2.61
CA GLN A 125 15.58 6.90 2.05
C GLN A 125 14.24 7.15 2.77
N PRO A 126 14.13 8.21 3.59
CA PRO A 126 12.89 8.50 4.30
C PRO A 126 11.76 8.69 3.30
N LEU A 127 10.60 8.11 3.61
CA LEU A 127 9.38 8.46 2.90
C LEU A 127 9.15 9.96 3.07
N LEU A 128 9.35 10.72 2.00
CA LEU A 128 9.02 12.14 2.01
C LEU A 128 7.50 12.24 2.00
N ALA A 129 6.93 12.75 3.08
CA ALA A 129 5.52 13.12 3.12
C ALA A 129 5.31 14.20 2.06
N LYS A 130 4.46 13.94 1.06
CA LYS A 130 3.91 15.03 0.25
C LYS A 130 2.73 15.61 1.03
N SER A 131 2.90 16.82 1.56
CA SER A 131 1.75 17.63 1.95
C SER A 131 0.99 17.98 0.68
N ASN A 132 -0.13 17.30 0.42
CA ASN A 132 -1.10 17.82 -0.54
C ASN A 132 -1.77 19.05 0.10
N SER A 133 -1.18 20.22 -0.08
CA SER A 133 -1.95 21.45 -0.16
C SER A 133 -2.60 21.46 -1.55
N PRO A 134 -3.93 21.38 -1.67
CA PRO A 134 -4.59 21.77 -2.90
C PRO A 134 -4.40 23.27 -3.02
N SER A 135 -4.04 23.73 -4.21
CA SER A 135 -4.11 25.11 -4.62
C SER A 135 -5.41 25.80 -4.13
N GLN A 136 -5.29 26.63 -3.10
CA GLN A 136 -5.87 27.98 -3.16
C GLN A 136 -4.69 28.94 -3.15
N GLY A 137 -4.52 29.65 -4.26
CA GLY A 137 -3.58 30.74 -4.32
C GLY A 137 -4.00 31.81 -3.33
N ILE A 138 -3.13 32.11 -2.37
CA ILE A 138 -3.01 33.46 -1.82
C ILE A 138 -1.51 33.76 -1.78
N SER A 139 -1.15 34.78 -2.55
CA SER A 139 0.16 35.42 -2.61
C SER A 139 0.56 35.92 -1.22
N TRP A 140 1.76 35.59 -0.74
CA TRP A 140 2.37 36.26 0.42
C TRP A 140 3.34 37.37 0.01
N GLN A 141 2.93 38.19 -0.95
CA GLN A 141 3.54 39.51 -1.12
C GLN A 141 2.49 40.60 -0.93
N THR A 142 2.81 41.44 0.06
CA THR A 142 2.34 42.80 0.36
C THR A 142 1.26 42.96 1.44
N LEU A 143 1.69 43.67 2.49
CA LEU A 143 1.01 44.28 3.65
C LEU A 143 0.88 43.42 4.91
#